data_AF-A0A6I5ZRE4-F1
#
_entry.id   AF-A0A6I5ZRE4-F1
#
_cell.length_a   1.000
_cell.length_b   1.000
_cell.length_c   1.000
_cell.angle_alpha   90.00
_cell.angle_beta   90.00
_cell.angle_gamma   90.00
#
_symmetry.space_group_name_H-M   'P 1'
#
loop_
_entity.id
_entity.type
_entity.pdbx_description
1 polymer ?
#
loop_
_entity_poly.entity_id
_entity_poly.type
_entity_poly.pdbx_seq_one_letter_code
_entity_poly.pdbx_strand_id
1 'polypeptide(L)'
;MPRRVAVERDLSAIGDHLAENGLEVERVDMTNLTPSRLQGYGAVVISGQTTNFMGMEDIKTKVPVIEAAGKTADEITAMVKERLQLQD
;
A
#
# COMPACT_ATOMS: atom_id res chain seq x y z
N MET A 1 3.92 12.02 -8.57
CA MET A 1 3.69 11.30 -7.30
C MET A 1 4.68 10.17 -7.20
N PRO A 2 5.16 9.78 -6.00
CA PRO A 2 6.00 8.59 -5.86
C PRO A 2 5.24 7.36 -6.39
N ARG A 3 5.85 6.58 -7.28
CA ARG A 3 5.34 5.28 -7.75
C ARG A 3 5.60 4.15 -6.74
N ARG A 4 6.12 4.52 -5.57
CA ARG A 4 6.43 3.60 -4.48
C ARG A 4 5.19 3.23 -3.69
N VAL A 5 5.01 1.94 -3.50
CA VAL A 5 3.90 1.34 -2.79
C VAL A 5 4.48 0.60 -1.60
N ALA A 6 4.09 1.02 -0.41
CA ALA A 6 4.40 0.28 0.80
C ALA A 6 3.46 -0.91 0.89
N VAL A 7 3.99 -2.12 1.00
CA VAL A 7 3.21 -3.36 1.13
C VAL A 7 3.55 -4.02 2.45
N GLU A 8 2.54 -4.46 3.18
CA GLU A 8 2.75 -5.21 4.42
C GLU A 8 3.59 -6.46 4.13
N ARG A 9 4.59 -6.72 4.99
CA ARG A 9 5.50 -7.86 4.83
C ARG A 9 4.78 -9.21 4.67
N ASP A 10 3.63 -9.36 5.31
CA ASP A 10 2.83 -10.59 5.27
C ASP A 10 2.10 -10.77 3.93
N LEU A 11 1.93 -9.70 3.16
CA LEU A 11 1.35 -9.70 1.81
C LEU A 11 2.42 -9.88 0.73
N SER A 12 3.39 -10.77 0.96
CA SER A 12 4.53 -10.93 0.04
C SER A 12 4.11 -11.28 -1.39
N ALA A 13 3.09 -12.14 -1.57
CA ALA A 13 2.56 -12.52 -2.88
C ALA A 13 1.90 -11.34 -3.62
N ILE A 14 1.17 -10.47 -2.90
CA ILE A 14 0.60 -9.24 -3.47
C ILE A 14 1.73 -8.30 -3.89
N GLY A 15 2.76 -8.18 -3.06
CA GLY A 15 3.91 -7.33 -3.35
C GLY A 15 4.68 -7.76 -4.60
N ASP A 16 4.86 -9.07 -4.81
CA ASP A 16 5.47 -9.58 -6.04
C ASP A 16 4.61 -9.26 -7.26
N HIS A 17 3.29 -9.51 -7.17
CA HIS A 17 2.36 -9.21 -8.26
C HIS A 17 2.36 -7.74 -8.67
N LEU A 18 2.37 -6.82 -7.69
CA LEU A 18 2.46 -5.38 -7.94
C LEU A 18 3.79 -5.00 -8.63
N ALA A 19 4.90 -5.61 -8.21
CA ALA A 19 6.21 -5.37 -8.79
C ALA A 19 6.30 -5.87 -10.24
N GLU A 20 5.74 -7.04 -10.54
CA GLU A 20 5.62 -7.59 -11.89
C GLU A 20 4.78 -6.69 -12.81
N ASN A 21 3.82 -5.95 -12.24
CA ASN A 21 3.00 -4.96 -12.93
C ASN A 21 3.67 -3.58 -13.09
N GLY A 22 4.97 -3.46 -12.79
CA GLY A 22 5.77 -2.24 -13.01
C GLY A 22 5.66 -1.19 -11.90
N LEU A 23 5.17 -1.56 -10.72
CA LEU A 23 5.12 -0.69 -9.54
C LEU A 23 6.39 -0.87 -8.69
N GLU A 24 6.86 0.20 -8.05
CA GLU A 24 7.95 0.09 -7.08
C GLU A 24 7.36 -0.36 -5.74
N VAL A 25 7.67 -1.59 -5.32
CA VAL A 25 7.14 -2.15 -4.07
C VAL A 25 8.20 -2.17 -2.99
N GLU A 26 7.86 -1.65 -1.81
CA GLU A 26 8.67 -1.76 -0.61
C GLU A 26 7.91 -2.55 0.46
N ARG A 27 8.48 -3.68 0.87
CA ARG A 27 7.93 -4.49 1.97
C ARG A 27 8.27 -3.85 3.29
N VAL A 28 7.25 -3.42 4.03
CA VAL A 28 7.43 -2.74 5.31
C VAL A 28 6.63 -3.44 6.40
N ASP A 29 7.18 -3.40 7.61
CA ASP A 29 6.45 -3.80 8.80
C ASP A 29 5.55 -2.65 9.24
N MET A 30 4.23 -2.86 9.20
CA MET A 30 3.26 -1.80 9.48
C MET A 30 3.35 -1.29 10.93
N THR A 31 3.89 -2.09 11.85
CA THR A 31 4.13 -1.67 13.23
C THR A 31 5.22 -0.61 13.36
N ASN A 32 6.15 -0.54 12.39
CA ASN A 32 7.27 0.42 12.37
C ASN A 32 7.03 1.58 11.41
N LEU A 33 5.83 1.69 10.84
CA LEU A 33 5.51 2.75 9.90
C LEU A 33 5.19 4.04 10.63
N THR A 34 5.83 5.13 10.23
CA THR A 34 5.62 6.46 10.81
C THR A 34 5.01 7.41 9.77
N PRO A 35 4.31 8.48 10.19
CA PRO A 35 3.74 9.47 9.27
C PRO A 35 4.76 10.10 8.31
N SER A 36 6.02 10.22 8.74
CA SER A 36 7.11 10.75 7.90
C SER A 36 7.53 9.76 6.81
N ARG A 37 7.57 8.46 7.10
CA ARG A 37 7.82 7.41 6.10
C ARG A 37 6.66 7.31 5.11
N LEU A 38 5.43 7.44 5.60
CA LEU A 38 4.24 7.42 4.77
C LEU A 38 4.30 8.44 3.63
N GLN A 39 4.76 9.66 3.90
CA GLN A 39 4.90 10.72 2.87
C GLN A 39 5.81 10.35 1.70
N GLY A 40 6.70 9.35 1.85
CA GLY A 40 7.55 8.85 0.78
C GLY A 40 6.84 7.88 -0.18
N TYR A 41 5.68 7.35 0.21
CA TYR A 41 4.90 6.40 -0.58
C TYR A 41 3.70 7.08 -1.26
N GLY A 42 3.32 6.56 -2.42
CA GLY A 42 2.12 7.00 -3.13
C GLY A 42 0.89 6.20 -2.74
N ALA A 43 1.05 4.98 -2.24
CA ALA A 43 -0.02 4.13 -1.70
C ALA A 43 0.54 3.16 -0.67
N VAL A 44 -0.34 2.65 0.20
CA VAL A 44 -0.02 1.64 1.22
C VAL A 44 -1.01 0.50 1.10
N VAL A 45 -0.53 -0.74 1.06
CA VAL A 45 -1.34 -1.96 1.00
C VAL A 45 -1.18 -2.72 2.31
N ILE A 46 -2.29 -2.94 3.00
CA ILE A 46 -2.36 -3.67 4.28
C ILE A 46 -3.26 -4.89 4.16
N SER A 47 -3.03 -5.91 4.98
CA SER A 47 -3.84 -7.14 5.00
C SER A 47 -5.26 -6.91 5.51
N GLY A 48 -5.50 -5.83 6.27
CA GLY A 48 -6.74 -5.58 7.00
C GLY A 48 -6.73 -6.09 8.45
N GLN A 49 -5.73 -6.89 8.82
CA GLN A 49 -5.56 -7.37 10.20
C GLN A 49 -4.76 -6.40 11.07
N THR A 50 -4.15 -5.39 10.45
CA THR A 50 -3.24 -4.44 11.09
C THR A 50 -4.00 -3.39 11.91
N THR A 51 -4.26 -3.70 13.19
CA THR A 51 -5.00 -2.80 14.10
C THR A 51 -4.32 -1.43 14.31
N ASN A 52 -2.99 -1.37 14.23
CA ASN A 52 -2.23 -0.13 14.44
C ASN A 52 -2.47 0.92 13.34
N PHE A 53 -2.94 0.52 12.15
CA PHE A 53 -3.16 1.44 11.04
C PHE A 53 -4.49 2.19 11.14
N MET A 54 -5.53 1.57 11.73
CA MET A 54 -6.83 2.21 11.94
C MET A 54 -6.73 3.49 12.79
N GLY A 55 -5.79 3.54 13.75
CA GLY A 55 -5.53 4.75 14.54
C GLY A 55 -4.66 5.81 13.83
N MET A 56 -3.93 5.42 12.78
CA MET A 56 -3.12 6.33 11.96
C MET A 56 -3.90 6.98 10.82
N GLU A 57 -5.05 6.40 10.43
CA GLU A 57 -5.93 6.94 9.40
C GLU A 57 -6.43 8.36 9.75
N ASP A 58 -6.71 8.61 11.03
CA ASP A 58 -7.07 9.94 11.55
C ASP A 58 -5.94 10.99 11.40
N ILE A 59 -4.70 10.55 11.26
CA ILE A 59 -3.51 11.43 11.20
C ILE A 59 -3.29 11.96 9.78
N LYS A 60 -4.33 12.45 9.10
CA LYS A 60 -4.27 13.28 7.87
C LYS A 60 -3.17 12.91 6.85
N THR A 61 -2.82 11.64 6.72
CA THR A 61 -1.79 11.26 5.75
C THR A 61 -2.49 11.27 4.40
N LYS A 62 -2.00 12.07 3.45
CA LYS A 62 -2.59 12.16 2.10
C LYS A 62 -2.41 10.88 1.28
N VAL A 63 -1.85 9.84 1.89
CA VAL A 63 -1.45 8.62 1.22
C VAL A 63 -2.59 7.62 1.33
N PRO A 64 -3.14 7.17 0.20
CA PRO A 64 -4.22 6.21 0.19
C PRO A 64 -3.79 4.87 0.77
N VAL A 65 -4.61 4.36 1.68
CA VAL A 65 -4.51 3.01 2.23
C VAL A 65 -5.44 2.09 1.45
N ILE A 66 -4.98 0.89 1.14
CA ILE A 66 -5.69 -0.13 0.38
C ILE A 66 -5.67 -1.41 1.22
N GLU A 67 -6.85 -1.91 1.54
CA GLU A 67 -7.02 -3.15 2.27
C GLU A 67 -7.09 -4.33 1.31
N ALA A 68 -6.24 -5.33 1.52
CA ALA A 68 -6.16 -6.55 0.72
C ALA A 68 -7.17 -7.63 1.15
N ALA A 69 -7.76 -7.51 2.35
CA ALA A 69 -8.72 -8.48 2.87
C ALA A 69 -9.86 -8.72 1.87
N GLY A 70 -10.05 -9.99 1.49
CA GLY A 70 -11.12 -10.40 0.57
C GLY A 70 -10.95 -9.92 -0.87
N LYS A 71 -9.76 -9.42 -1.26
CA LYS A 71 -9.45 -8.98 -2.63
C LYS A 71 -8.39 -9.86 -3.28
N THR A 72 -8.45 -9.93 -4.60
CA THR A 72 -7.41 -10.56 -5.44
C THR A 72 -6.24 -9.61 -5.69
N ALA A 73 -5.09 -10.16 -6.09
CA ALA A 73 -3.91 -9.36 -6.43
C ALA A 73 -4.16 -8.41 -7.60
N ASP A 74 -4.98 -8.81 -8.58
CA ASP A 74 -5.37 -7.98 -9.72
C ASP A 74 -6.24 -6.80 -9.30
N GLU A 75 -7.24 -7.04 -8.43
CA GLU A 75 -8.08 -5.97 -7.88
C GLU A 75 -7.25 -4.96 -7.10
N ILE A 76 -6.34 -5.43 -6.26
CA ILE A 76 -5.44 -4.55 -5.49
C ILE A 76 -4.54 -3.76 -6.44
N THR A 77 -4.01 -4.38 -7.49
CA THR A 77 -3.18 -3.70 -8.50
C THR A 77 -3.94 -2.60 -9.22
N ALA A 78 -5.18 -2.87 -9.63
CA ALA A 78 -6.04 -1.87 -10.24
C ALA A 78 -6.32 -0.70 -9.28
N MET A 79 -6.63 -0.98 -8.01
CA MET A 79 -6.82 0.04 -6.98
C MET A 79 -5.55 0.87 -6.77
N VAL A 80 -4.38 0.24 -6.67
CA VAL A 80 -3.10 0.94 -6.51
C VAL A 80 -2.84 1.87 -7.69
N LYS A 81 -2.99 1.39 -8.93
CA LYS A 81 -2.80 2.19 -10.14
C LYS A 81 -3.75 3.39 -10.20
N GLU A 82 -5.03 3.18 -9.88
CA GLU A 82 -6.04 4.23 -9.82
C GLU A 82 -5.65 5.32 -8.80
N ARG A 83 -5.23 4.91 -7.59
CA ARG A 83 -4.81 5.83 -6.51
C ARG A 83 -3.56 6.62 -6.86
N LEU A 84 -2.63 5.99 -7.58
CA LEU A 84 -1.43 6.65 -8.09
C LEU A 84 -1.70 7.50 -9.34
N GLN A 85 -2.95 7.52 -9.84
CA GLN A 85 -3.35 8.18 -11.08
C GLN A 85 -2.47 7.75 -12.27
N LEU A 86 -2.01 6.51 -12.25
CA LEU A 86 -1.29 5.92 -13.35
C LEU A 86 -2.34 5.51 -14.39
N GLN A 87 -2.56 6.39 -15.38
CA GLN A 87 -3.27 6.02 -16.59
C GLN A 87 -2.26 5.36 -17.55
N ASP A 88 -2.57 4.15 -17.99
CA ASP A 88 -1.88 3.46 -19.10
C ASP A 88 -2.08 4.23 -20.42
#